data_AF-A0A962ICZ5-F1
#
_entry.id   AF-A0A962ICZ5-F1
#
_cell.length_a   1.000
_cell.length_b   1.000
_cell.length_c   1.000
_cell.angle_alpha   90.00
_cell.angle_beta   90.00
_cell.angle_gamma   90.00
#
_symmetry.space_group_name_H-M   'P 1'
#
loop_
_entity.id
_entity.type
_entity.pdbx_description
1 polymer ?
#
loop_
_entity_poly.entity_id
_entity_poly.type
_entity_poly.pdbx_seq_one_letter_code
_entity_poly.pdbx_strand_id
1 'polypeptide(L)' 'EQDVTPLPIIVAIGKSTMARKMVEIAQVERVPVLTDGRLVQDLLEDGKLDQYIPTSTIDRVAYAMRKTSKQQ' A
#
# COMPACT_ATOMS: atom_id res chain seq x y z
N GLU A 1 6.62 25.72 5.07
CA GLU A 1 5.69 24.72 5.60
C GLU A 1 6.35 23.37 5.39
N GLN A 2 6.88 22.79 6.46
CA GLN A 2 7.85 21.69 6.42
C GLN A 2 7.15 20.36 6.07
N ASP A 3 7.61 19.72 5.00
CA ASP A 3 7.91 18.27 4.89
C ASP A 3 7.03 17.28 5.66
N VAL A 4 5.70 17.41 5.61
CA VAL A 4 4.82 16.31 5.99
C VAL A 4 4.67 15.40 4.78
N THR A 5 5.36 14.24 4.80
CA THR A 5 4.90 13.09 4.01
C THR A 5 3.47 12.80 4.45
N PRO A 6 2.45 13.06 3.63
CA PRO A 6 1.08 12.77 4.02
C PRO A 6 0.97 11.27 4.30
N LEU A 7 0.28 10.92 5.39
CA LEU A 7 0.05 9.51 5.70
C LEU A 7 -0.62 8.83 4.49
N PRO A 8 -0.15 7.64 4.08
CA PRO A 8 -0.75 6.93 2.96
C PRO A 8 -2.24 6.65 3.23
N ILE A 9 -3.04 6.77 2.17
CA ILE A 9 -4.49 6.51 2.19
C ILE A 9 -4.77 5.21 1.43
N ILE A 10 -5.70 4.41 1.93
CA ILE A 10 -6.14 3.18 1.27
C ILE A 10 -7.21 3.55 0.23
N VAL A 11 -6.83 3.61 -1.04
CA VAL A 11 -7.74 3.97 -2.15
C VAL A 11 -8.56 2.78 -2.67
N ALA A 12 -8.10 1.55 -2.43
CA ALA A 12 -8.77 0.34 -2.92
C ALA A 12 -8.35 -0.89 -2.12
N ILE A 13 -9.26 -1.86 -1.97
CA ILE A 13 -8.99 -3.18 -1.39
C ILE A 13 -9.59 -4.23 -2.33
N GLY A 14 -8.75 -5.14 -2.82
CA GLY A 14 -9.16 -6.26 -3.65
C GLY A 14 -8.89 -7.60 -2.97
N LYS A 15 -9.74 -8.61 -3.23
CA LYS A 15 -9.52 -10.02 -2.85
C LYS A 15 -9.64 -10.92 -4.08
N SER A 16 -9.00 -12.09 -4.05
CA SER A 16 -9.08 -13.12 -5.09
C SER A 16 -8.88 -12.55 -6.51
N THR A 17 -9.85 -12.70 -7.41
CA THR A 17 -9.78 -12.24 -8.80
C THR A 17 -9.59 -10.73 -8.91
N MET A 18 -10.16 -9.93 -8.00
CA MET A 18 -9.98 -8.48 -8.03
C MET A 18 -8.53 -8.09 -7.71
N ALA A 19 -7.94 -8.71 -6.69
CA ALA A 19 -6.54 -8.49 -6.33
C ALA A 19 -5.59 -8.86 -7.49
N ARG A 20 -5.89 -9.97 -8.19
CA ARG A 20 -5.12 -10.37 -9.37
C ARG A 20 -5.17 -9.31 -10.47
N LYS A 21 -6.35 -8.79 -10.81
CA LYS A 21 -6.51 -7.73 -11.82
C LYS A 21 -5.80 -6.43 -11.41
N MET A 22 -5.85 -6.06 -10.13
CA MET A 22 -5.14 -4.89 -9.62
C MET A 22 -3.62 -5.01 -9.83
N VAL A 23 -3.05 -6.19 -9.55
CA VAL A 23 -1.62 -6.43 -9.78
C VAL A 23 -1.27 -6.38 -11.27
N GLU A 24 -2.09 -6.98 -12.13
CA GLU A 24 -1.90 -6.93 -13.59
C GLU A 24 -1.88 -5.48 -14.11
N ILE A 25 -2.82 -4.64 -13.68
CA ILE A 25 -2.87 -3.21 -14.05
C ILE A 25 -1.68 -2.45 -13.48
N ALA A 26 -1.33 -2.68 -12.20
CA ALA A 26 -0.19 -2.03 -11.57
C ALA A 26 1.12 -2.27 -12.33
N GLN A 27 1.32 -3.50 -12.85
CA GLN A 27 2.49 -3.82 -13.68
C GLN A 27 2.50 -3.05 -15.01
N VAL A 28 1.35 -2.94 -15.69
CA VAL A 28 1.22 -2.19 -16.95
C VAL A 28 1.52 -0.69 -16.73
N GLU A 29 0.96 -0.12 -15.66
CA GLU A 29 1.10 1.30 -15.31
C GLU A 29 2.41 1.61 -14.56
N ARG A 30 3.29 0.61 -14.38
CA ARG A 30 4.57 0.72 -13.65
C ARG A 30 4.41 1.24 -12.22
N VAL A 31 3.28 0.92 -11.58
CA VAL A 31 3.07 1.12 -10.14
C VAL A 31 3.80 -0.01 -9.39
N PRO A 32 4.71 0.31 -8.44
CA PRO A 32 5.45 -0.71 -7.70
C PRO A 32 4.55 -1.69 -6.95
N VAL A 33 4.79 -2.98 -7.10
CA VAL A 33 4.07 -4.06 -6.40
C VAL A 33 5.00 -4.67 -5.35
N LEU A 34 4.47 -4.90 -4.15
CA LEU A 34 5.19 -5.47 -3.01
C LEU A 34 4.44 -6.68 -2.45
N THR A 35 5.21 -7.61 -1.88
CA THR A 35 4.68 -8.81 -1.22
C THR A 35 5.11 -8.81 0.25
N ASP A 36 4.16 -8.57 1.16
CA ASP A 36 4.34 -8.70 2.61
C ASP A 36 3.04 -9.27 3.22
N GLY A 37 3.04 -10.56 3.53
CA GLY A 37 1.82 -11.25 3.97
C GLY A 37 1.27 -10.74 5.31
N ARG A 38 2.14 -10.30 6.23
CA ARG A 38 1.70 -9.75 7.52
C ARG A 38 1.11 -8.36 7.34
N LEU A 39 1.77 -7.49 6.59
CA LEU A 39 1.23 -6.15 6.28
C LEU A 39 -0.11 -6.25 5.55
N VAL A 40 -0.26 -7.19 4.61
CA VAL A 40 -1.53 -7.42 3.91
C VAL A 40 -2.62 -7.85 4.89
N GLN A 41 -2.32 -8.75 5.82
CA GLN A 41 -3.28 -9.17 6.84
C GLN A 41 -3.71 -7.99 7.72
N ASP A 42 -2.76 -7.22 8.25
CA ASP A 42 -3.03 -6.05 9.10
C ASP A 42 -3.90 -5.00 8.36
N LEU A 43 -3.60 -4.75 7.07
CA LEU A 43 -4.38 -3.83 6.23
C LEU A 43 -5.78 -4.35 5.88
N LEU A 44 -5.97 -5.67 5.79
CA LEU A 44 -7.27 -6.27 5.54
C LEU A 44 -8.16 -6.31 6.78
N GLU A 45 -7.55 -6.40 7.97
CA GLU A 45 -8.26 -6.44 9.26
C GLU A 45 -8.67 -5.03 9.71
N ASP A 46 -7.72 -4.08 9.70
CA ASP A 46 -7.92 -2.76 10.30
C ASP A 46 -8.04 -1.62 9.27
N GLY A 47 -7.66 -1.86 8.02
CA GLY A 47 -7.68 -0.85 6.95
C GLY A 47 -9.10 -0.53 6.45
N LYS A 48 -9.34 0.74 6.13
CA LYS A 48 -10.62 1.23 5.59
C LYS A 48 -10.40 2.06 4.34
N LEU A 49 -11.31 1.91 3.38
CA LEU A 49 -11.30 2.71 2.16
C LEU A 49 -11.39 4.20 2.48
N ASP A 50 -10.67 5.00 1.72
CA ASP A 50 -10.59 6.46 1.81
C ASP A 50 -10.12 6.98 3.17
N GLN A 51 -9.45 6.12 3.95
CA GLN A 51 -8.85 6.45 5.23
C GLN A 51 -7.34 6.23 5.21
N TYR A 52 -6.67 6.89 6.15
CA TYR A 52 -5.26 6.65 6.40
C TYR A 52 -5.02 5.20 6.81
N ILE A 53 -3.81 4.70 6.51
CA ILE A 53 -3.36 3.40 6.98
C ILE A 53 -3.44 3.27 8.51
N PRO A 54 -3.72 2.08 9.06
CA PRO A 54 -3.71 1.86 10.50
C PRO A 54 -2.35 2.18 11.13
N THR A 55 -2.35 2.76 12.33
CA THR A 55 -1.14 3.15 13.07
C THR A 55 -0.14 2.00 13.21
N SER A 56 -0.63 0.78 13.42
CA SER A 56 0.17 -0.46 13.53
C SER A 56 1.01 -0.77 12.28
N THR A 57 0.62 -0.22 11.12
CA THR A 57 1.25 -0.51 9.83
C THR A 57 2.23 0.56 9.36
N ILE A 58 2.28 1.72 10.03
CA ILE A 58 3.03 2.92 9.58
C ILE A 58 4.49 2.59 9.27
N ASP A 59 5.22 1.94 10.18
CA ASP A 59 6.64 1.66 10.01
C ASP A 59 6.93 0.78 8.79
N ARG A 60 6.06 -0.22 8.55
CA ARG A 60 6.20 -1.15 7.44
C ARG A 60 5.86 -0.49 6.11
N VAL A 61 4.80 0.30 6.07
CA VAL A 61 4.43 1.06 4.87
C VAL A 61 5.52 2.08 4.54
N ALA A 62 6.04 2.80 5.53
CA ALA A 62 7.13 3.75 5.33
C ALA A 62 8.40 3.05 4.81
N TYR A 63 8.73 1.87 5.34
CA TYR A 63 9.83 1.06 4.83
C TYR A 63 9.62 0.59 3.40
N ALA A 64 8.41 0.13 3.07
CA ALA A 64 7.99 -0.25 1.72
C ALA A 64 8.13 0.92 0.74
N MET A 65 7.62 2.11 1.09
CA MET A 65 7.74 3.31 0.26
C MET A 65 9.19 3.74 0.03
N ARG A 66 10.06 3.65 1.05
CA ARG A 66 11.50 3.94 0.90
C ARG A 66 12.22 2.96 -0.02
N LYS A 67 11.74 1.72 -0.13
CA LYS A 67 12.29 0.72 -1.06
C LYS A 67 11.87 0.97 -2.49
N THR A 68 10.61 1.34 -2.70
CA THR A 68 10.03 1.51 -4.04
C THR A 68 10.33 2.88 -4.65
N SER A 69 10.45 3.94 -3.83
CA SER A 69 10.86 5.27 -4.29
C SER A 69 12.28 5.34 -4.85
N LYS A 70 13.17 4.42 -4.43
CA LYS A 70 14.54 4.33 -4.95
C LYS A 70 14.64 3.62 -6.31
N GLN A 71 13.53 3.07 -6.83
CA GLN A 71 13.49 2.29 -8.06
C GLN A 71 12.88 3.08 -9.25
N GLN A 72 12.62 4.37 -9.08
CA GLN A 72 12.14 5.28 -10.12
C GLN A 72 13.22 6.28 -10.53
#